data_AF-A8TL50-F1
#
_entry.id   AF-A8TL50-F1
#
_cell.length_a   1.000
_cell.length_b   1.000
_cell.length_c   1.000
_cell.angle_alpha   90.00
_cell.angle_beta   90.00
_cell.angle_gamma   90.00
#
_symmetry.space_group_name_H-M   'P 1'
#
loop_
_entity.id
_entity.type
_entity.pdbx_description
1 polymer ?
#
loop_
_entity_poly.entity_id
_entity_poly.type
_entity_poly.pdbx_seq_one_letter_code
_entity_poly.pdbx_strand_id
1 'polypeptide(L)' 'MRRGLDQPGGKLPLFDRDGQRIHPRTIQSCVERGWAEPWFDNPLKPDWLVCKLTSDGRQIVSNT' A
#
# COMPACT_ATOMS: atom_id res chain seq x y z
N MET A 1 -4.88 2.28 3.61
CA MET A 1 -3.56 2.86 3.94
C MET A 1 -3.22 2.84 5.42
N ARG A 2 -4.10 3.24 6.37
CA ARG A 2 -3.83 3.17 7.83
C ARG A 2 -3.17 1.88 8.31
N ARG A 3 -3.58 0.72 7.79
CA ARG A 3 -2.98 -0.59 8.15
C ARG A 3 -1.47 -0.69 7.87
N GLY A 4 -0.91 0.15 7.01
CA GLY A 4 0.54 0.21 6.79
C GLY A 4 1.30 0.90 7.92
N LEU A 5 0.64 1.65 8.81
CA LEU A 5 1.30 2.31 9.95
C LEU A 5 1.94 1.28 10.89
N ASP A 6 1.23 0.17 11.13
CA ASP A 6 1.63 -0.89 12.05
C ASP A 6 2.54 -1.95 11.39
N GLN A 7 2.88 -1.78 10.11
CA GLN A 7 3.68 -2.74 9.37
C GLN A 7 5.14 -2.28 9.28
N PRO A 8 6.13 -3.18 9.49
CA PRO A 8 7.52 -2.89 9.21
C PRO A 8 7.70 -2.35 7.79
N GLY A 9 8.43 -1.24 7.65
CA GLY A 9 8.65 -0.59 6.35
C GLY A 9 7.41 0.09 5.74
N GLY A 10 6.23 0.03 6.37
CA GLY A 10 5.02 0.67 5.87
C GLY A 10 4.23 -0.15 4.88
N LYS A 11 4.44 -1.48 4.84
CA LYS A 11 3.83 -2.38 3.86
C LYS A 11 2.32 -2.14 3.73
N LEU A 12 1.86 -1.95 2.49
CA LEU A 12 0.44 -1.98 2.23
C LEU A 12 -0.03 -3.43 2.02
N PRO A 13 -1.07 -3.85 2.74
CA PRO A 13 -1.64 -5.18 2.59
C PRO A 13 -2.31 -5.34 1.22
N LEU A 14 -2.22 -6.53 0.64
CA LEU A 14 -2.89 -6.88 -0.62
C LEU A 14 -4.35 -7.31 -0.44
N PHE A 15 -4.72 -7.68 0.79
CA PHE A 15 -6.04 -8.17 1.17
C PHE A 15 -6.62 -7.32 2.29
N ASP A 16 -7.94 -7.16 2.32
CA ASP A 16 -8.67 -6.52 3.41
C ASP A 16 -8.82 -7.44 4.63
N ARG A 17 -9.63 -7.01 5.61
CA ARG A 17 -9.80 -7.73 6.89
C ARG A 17 -10.58 -9.04 6.72
N ASP A 18 -11.39 -9.12 5.67
CA ASP A 18 -12.22 -10.29 5.36
C ASP A 18 -11.51 -11.23 4.36
N GLY A 19 -10.24 -10.93 4.04
CA GLY A 19 -9.43 -11.71 3.11
C GLY A 19 -9.73 -11.42 1.64
N GLN A 20 -10.53 -10.40 1.31
CA GLN A 20 -10.77 -10.03 -0.08
C GLN A 20 -9.60 -9.24 -0.64
N ARG A 21 -9.27 -9.47 -1.90
CA ARG A 21 -8.18 -8.74 -2.56
C ARG A 21 -8.56 -7.27 -2.71
N ILE A 22 -7.67 -6.38 -2.30
CA ILE A 22 -7.81 -4.94 -2.53
C ILE A 22 -7.73 -4.68 -4.03
N HIS A 23 -8.69 -3.93 -4.55
CA HIS A 23 -8.74 -3.62 -5.97
C HIS A 23 -7.48 -2.83 -6.40
N PRO A 24 -6.78 -3.23 -7.49
CA PRO A 24 -5.54 -2.57 -7.92
C PRO A 24 -5.68 -1.06 -8.12
N ARG A 25 -6.82 -0.61 -8.66
CA ARG A 25 -7.15 0.82 -8.83
C ARG A 25 -7.05 1.61 -7.52
N THR A 26 -7.41 1.03 -6.39
CA THR A 26 -7.29 1.69 -5.08
C THR A 26 -5.82 1.96 -4.73
N ILE A 27 -4.95 0.99 -4.97
CA ILE A 27 -3.50 1.15 -4.73
C ILE A 27 -2.93 2.16 -5.72
N GLN A 28 -3.31 2.08 -6.99
CA GLN A 28 -2.83 2.98 -8.02
C GLN A 28 -3.18 4.45 -7.73
N SER A 29 -4.41 4.74 -7.30
CA SER A 29 -4.78 6.10 -6.88
C SER A 29 -4.01 6.59 -5.66
N CYS A 30 -3.52 5.71 -4.79
CA CYS A 30 -2.63 6.11 -3.68
C CYS A 30 -1.23 6.44 -4.20
N VAL A 31 -0.72 5.68 -5.18
CA VAL A 31 0.57 5.93 -5.82
C VAL A 31 0.55 7.24 -6.62
N GLU A 32 -0.49 7.46 -7.42
CA GLU A 32 -0.69 8.71 -8.19
C GLU A 32 -0.70 9.96 -7.32
N ARG A 33 -1.13 9.84 -6.07
CA ARG A 33 -1.16 10.93 -5.09
C ARG A 33 0.13 11.08 -4.28
N GLY A 34 1.13 10.23 -4.53
CA GLY A 34 2.39 10.20 -3.77
C GLY A 34 2.26 9.63 -2.36
N TRP A 35 1.14 8.97 -2.02
CA TRP A 35 0.87 8.43 -0.68
C TRP A 35 1.44 7.02 -0.49
N ALA A 36 1.69 6.32 -1.59
CA ALA A 36 2.27 5.00 -1.61
C ALA A 36 3.31 4.90 -2.74
N GLU A 37 4.29 4.03 -2.58
CA GLU A 37 5.27 3.74 -3.64
C GLU A 37 5.45 2.22 -3.79
N PRO A 38 5.76 1.72 -5.01
CA PRO A 38 6.17 0.33 -5.20
C PRO A 38 7.32 -0.04 -4.27
N TRP A 39 7.28 -1.23 -3.68
CA TRP A 39 8.31 -1.66 -2.74
C TRP A 39 9.30 -2.63 -3.36
N PHE A 40 8.83 -3.72 -3.96
CA PHE A 40 9.70 -4.69 -4.62
C PHE A 40 8.94 -5.43 -5.70
N ASP A 41 9.65 -5.81 -6.76
CA ASP A 41 9.14 -6.68 -7.80
C ASP A 41 9.15 -8.12 -7.32
N ASN A 42 8.00 -8.78 -7.35
CA ASN A 42 7.90 -10.20 -7.03
C ASN A 42 8.01 -11.03 -8.32
N PRO A 43 9.13 -11.71 -8.59
CA PRO A 43 9.30 -12.49 -9.82
C PRO A 43 8.30 -13.66 -9.93
N LEU A 44 7.73 -14.13 -8.82
CA LEU A 44 6.71 -15.19 -8.82
C LEU A 44 5.30 -14.67 -9.17
N LYS A 45 5.08 -13.37 -8.99
CA LYS A 45 3.79 -12.69 -9.21
C LYS A 45 4.05 -11.28 -9.76
N PRO A 46 4.45 -11.17 -11.03
CA PRO A 46 4.83 -9.88 -11.63
C PRO A 46 3.65 -8.89 -11.65
N ASP A 47 2.42 -9.39 -11.71
CA ASP A 47 1.21 -8.54 -11.70
C ASP A 47 0.81 -8.07 -10.30
N TRP A 48 1.56 -8.43 -9.26
CA TRP A 48 1.27 -8.01 -7.89
C TRP A 48 1.99 -6.72 -7.58
N LEU A 49 1.22 -5.63 -7.60
CA LEU A 49 1.70 -4.33 -7.14
C LEU A 49 1.78 -4.30 -5.61
N VAL A 50 2.96 -4.63 -5.08
CA VAL A 50 3.26 -4.50 -3.64
C VAL A 50 3.77 -3.09 -3.39
N CYS A 51 3.03 -2.32 -2.59
CA CYS A 51 3.40 -0.96 -2.22
C CYS A 51 3.70 -0.83 -0.73
N LYS A 52 4.35 0.26 -0.36
CA LYS A 52 4.51 0.73 1.03
C LYS A 52 4.11 2.20 1.12
N LEU A 53 3.82 2.67 2.34
CA LEU A 53 3.57 4.08 2.61
C LEU A 53 4.82 4.92 2.37
N THR A 54 4.64 6.06 1.71
CA THR A 54 5.63 7.15 1.69
C THR A 54 5.59 7.93 3.01
N SER A 55 6.53 8.85 3.21
CA SER A 55 6.49 9.78 4.34
C SER A 55 5.19 10.59 4.36
N ASP A 56 4.78 11.15 3.22
CA ASP A 56 3.53 11.92 3.08
C ASP A 56 2.30 11.05 3.33
N GLY A 57 2.32 9.82 2.81
CA GLY A 57 1.27 8.83 3.08
C GLY A 57 1.12 8.55 4.56
N ARG A 58 2.23 8.40 5.30
CA ARG A 58 2.20 8.23 6.77
C ARG A 58 1.63 9.46 7.45
N GLN A 59 2.02 10.67 7.08
CA GLN A 59 1.51 11.90 7.70
C GLN A 59 -0.02 12.01 7.54
N ILE A 60 -0.54 11.79 6.32
CA ILE A 60 -1.96 11.90 6.04
C ILE A 60 -2.78 10.90 6.87
N VAL A 61 -2.31 9.65 6.96
CA VAL A 61 -3.08 8.61 7.67
C VAL A 61 -2.90 8.62 9.19
N SER A 62 -1.85 9.29 9.70
CA SER A 62 -1.64 9.50 11.14
C SER A 62 -2.45 10.70 11.67
N ASN A 63 -2.79 11.67 10.82
CA ASN A 63 -3.49 12.90 11.21
C ASN A 63 -5.03 12.83 11.04
N THR A 64 -5.59 11.64 10.84
CA THR A 64 -7.04 11.39 10.72
C THR A 64 -7.46 10.34 11.72
#